data_AF-A0ABC8E9G6-F1
#
_entry.id   AF-A0ABC8E9G6-F1
#
_cell.length_a   1.000
_cell.length_b   1.000
_cell.length_c   1.000
_cell.angle_alpha   90.00
_cell.angle_beta   90.00
_cell.angle_gamma   90.00
#
_symmetry.space_group_name_H-M   'P 1'
#
loop_
_entity.id
_entity.type
_entity.pdbx_description
1 polymer ?
#
loop_
_entity_poly.entity_id
_entity_poly.type
_entity_poly.pdbx_seq_one_letter_code
_entity_poly.pdbx_strand_id
1 'polypeptide(L)'
;MKIETTAMTKTYKVPLLLDFYNNGDFTLKVNEEEIYLSFKEFYKKPSNAIDLIRDKNGENYKEWEREEYLKIAKNPRKAFINTVKEFFIDKGQTYEIIDELEDYVKNKYFISHF
;
A
#
# COMPACT_ATOMS: atom_id res chain seq x y z
N MET A 1 1.94 -18.14 4.02
CA MET A 1 1.49 -16.97 4.81
C MET A 1 0.29 -16.38 4.07
N LYS A 2 -0.88 -16.14 4.70
CA LYS A 2 -2.15 -15.89 3.96
C LYS A 2 -2.13 -14.64 3.05
N ILE A 3 -1.22 -13.70 3.27
CA ILE A 3 -1.01 -12.54 2.39
C ILE A 3 -0.73 -12.97 0.94
N GLU A 4 -0.04 -14.10 0.73
CA GLU A 4 0.29 -14.68 -0.59
C GLU A 4 -0.94 -15.10 -1.41
N THR A 5 -2.09 -15.31 -0.77
CA THR A 5 -3.33 -15.74 -1.48
C THR A 5 -4.08 -14.59 -2.14
N THR A 6 -3.66 -13.36 -1.87
CA THR A 6 -4.22 -12.20 -2.54
C THR A 6 -3.60 -12.10 -3.91
N ALA A 7 -4.35 -12.45 -4.96
CA ALA A 7 -3.85 -12.36 -6.33
C ALA A 7 -3.25 -10.96 -6.59
N MET A 8 -1.92 -10.89 -6.76
CA MET A 8 -1.17 -9.66 -7.08
C MET A 8 -1.33 -9.30 -8.56
N THR A 9 -2.54 -9.46 -9.08
CA THR A 9 -2.90 -9.23 -10.49
C THR A 9 -2.87 -7.76 -10.86
N LYS A 10 -2.75 -6.85 -9.87
CA LYS A 10 -2.70 -5.40 -10.07
C LYS A 10 -1.65 -4.77 -9.16
N THR A 11 -0.79 -3.94 -9.76
CA THR A 11 0.37 -3.30 -9.14
C THR A 11 -0.01 -2.31 -8.04
N TYR A 12 -1.23 -1.76 -8.05
CA TYR A 12 -1.69 -0.80 -7.04
C TYR A 12 -1.66 -1.27 -5.58
N LYS A 13 -1.52 -2.58 -5.30
CA LYS A 13 -1.37 -3.10 -3.93
C LYS A 13 0.02 -2.84 -3.34
N VAL A 14 1.03 -2.82 -4.21
CA VAL A 14 2.44 -2.67 -3.86
C VAL A 14 2.72 -1.35 -3.12
N PRO A 15 2.29 -0.16 -3.60
CA PRO A 15 2.61 1.08 -2.90
C PRO A 15 2.04 1.14 -1.48
N LEU A 16 0.88 0.54 -1.21
CA LEU A 16 0.35 0.50 0.16
C LEU A 16 1.20 -0.36 1.10
N LEU A 17 1.78 -1.47 0.61
CA LEU A 17 2.69 -2.29 1.40
C LEU A 17 4.07 -1.63 1.56
N LEU A 18 4.56 -0.94 0.52
CA LEU A 18 5.81 -0.18 0.58
C LEU A 18 5.77 0.94 1.62
N ASP A 19 4.58 1.51 1.85
CA ASP A 19 4.37 2.52 2.87
C ASP A 19 4.66 1.99 4.28
N PHE A 20 4.15 0.79 4.60
CA PHE A 20 4.50 0.10 5.85
C PHE A 20 5.98 -0.29 5.92
N TYR A 21 6.56 -0.71 4.80
CA TYR A 21 7.98 -1.08 4.75
C TYR A 21 8.91 0.11 5.00
N ASN A 22 8.54 1.31 4.54
CA ASN A 22 9.23 2.58 4.77
C ASN A 22 10.77 2.46 4.64
N ASN A 23 11.22 1.95 3.49
CA ASN A 23 12.65 1.73 3.17
C ASN A 23 13.42 0.89 4.21
N GLY A 24 12.74 -0.03 4.89
CA GLY A 24 13.31 -0.91 5.91
C GLY A 24 13.12 -0.43 7.34
N ASP A 25 12.58 0.79 7.54
CA ASP A 25 12.15 1.29 8.84
C ASP A 25 10.66 1.01 9.05
N PHE A 26 10.36 -0.28 9.19
CA PHE A 26 9.00 -0.81 9.17
C PHE A 26 8.09 -0.16 10.23
N THR A 27 6.91 0.29 9.82
CA THR A 27 5.87 0.83 10.68
C THR A 27 4.61 -0.03 10.65
N LEU A 28 3.86 -0.06 11.75
CA LEU A 28 2.53 -0.71 11.82
C LEU A 28 1.39 0.23 11.47
N LYS A 29 1.67 1.52 11.32
CA LYS A 29 0.66 2.55 11.14
C LYS A 29 1.13 3.56 10.14
N VAL A 30 0.29 3.78 9.13
CA VAL A 30 0.47 4.83 8.12
C VAL A 30 -0.76 5.72 8.08
N ASN A 31 -0.55 7.00 7.77
CA ASN A 31 -1.60 7.99 7.62
C ASN A 31 -1.79 8.36 6.14
N GLU A 32 -2.83 9.14 5.82
CA GLU A 32 -3.12 9.52 4.43
C GLU A 32 -1.99 10.28 3.71
N GLU A 33 -1.19 11.09 4.42
CA GLU A 33 -0.03 11.79 3.86
C GLU A 33 1.02 10.78 3.34
N GLU A 34 1.36 9.81 4.18
CA GLU A 34 2.33 8.75 3.89
C GLU A 34 1.83 7.86 2.74
N ILE A 35 0.55 7.48 2.79
CA ILE A 35 -0.08 6.67 1.74
C ILE A 35 -0.01 7.38 0.39
N TYR A 36 -0.37 8.67 0.31
CA TYR A 36 -0.30 9.33 -1.00
C TYR A 36 1.13 9.48 -1.48
N LEU A 37 2.09 9.79 -0.59
CA LEU A 37 3.49 9.94 -0.96
C LEU A 37 4.05 8.64 -1.52
N SER A 38 3.78 7.52 -0.85
CA SER A 38 4.18 6.19 -1.31
C SER A 38 3.60 5.87 -2.69
N PHE A 39 2.31 6.15 -2.91
CA PHE A 39 1.68 5.95 -4.22
C PHE A 39 2.32 6.86 -5.30
N LYS A 40 2.51 8.14 -5.00
CA LYS A 40 3.12 9.11 -5.91
C LYS A 40 4.54 8.68 -6.31
N GLU A 41 5.38 8.31 -5.34
CA GLU A 41 6.73 7.80 -5.59
C GLU A 41 6.72 6.51 -6.41
N PHE A 42 5.86 5.56 -6.09
CA PHE A 42 5.76 4.28 -6.80
C PHE A 42 5.43 4.47 -8.28
N TYR A 43 4.50 5.38 -8.61
CA TYR A 43 4.09 5.63 -9.99
C TYR A 43 5.03 6.55 -10.77
N LYS A 44 6.00 7.24 -10.13
CA LYS A 44 7.05 7.96 -10.87
C LYS A 44 7.78 7.06 -11.86
N LYS A 45 7.91 5.76 -11.56
CA LYS A 45 8.45 4.76 -12.49
C LYS A 45 7.35 4.35 -13.48
N PRO A 46 7.50 4.63 -14.80
CA PRO A 46 6.43 4.35 -15.77
C PRO A 46 6.03 2.88 -15.86
N SER A 47 6.95 1.95 -15.60
CA SER A 47 6.66 0.50 -15.56
C SER A 47 5.66 0.10 -14.47
N ASN A 48 5.54 0.92 -13.42
CA ASN A 48 4.63 0.67 -12.30
C ASN A 48 3.23 1.22 -12.56
N ALA A 49 3.09 2.14 -13.52
CA ALA A 49 1.83 2.80 -13.87
C ALA A 49 1.11 2.11 -15.05
N ILE A 50 1.52 0.90 -15.46
CA ILE A 50 0.91 0.19 -16.60
C ILE A 50 -0.58 -0.06 -16.36
N ASP A 51 -0.97 -0.38 -15.11
CA ASP A 51 -2.36 -0.57 -14.73
C ASP A 51 -3.15 0.74 -14.74
N LEU A 52 -2.53 1.86 -14.30
CA LEU A 52 -3.15 3.18 -14.39
C LEU A 52 -3.36 3.63 -15.83
N ILE A 53 -2.35 3.48 -16.70
CA ILE A 53 -2.41 3.90 -18.11
C ILE A 53 -3.47 3.12 -18.90
N ARG A 54 -3.76 1.86 -18.52
CA ARG A 54 -4.82 1.05 -19.13
C ARG A 54 -6.23 1.49 -18.71
N ASP A 55 -6.35 2.20 -17.59
CA ASP A 55 -7.60 2.80 -17.14
C ASP A 55 -7.70 4.22 -17.71
N LYS A 56 -8.82 4.55 -18.36
CA LYS A 56 -9.05 5.89 -18.92
C LYS A 56 -8.89 7.01 -17.89
N ASN A 57 -9.14 6.72 -16.61
CA ASN A 57 -9.03 7.70 -15.54
C ASN A 57 -7.58 7.88 -15.05
N GLY A 58 -6.64 7.00 -15.42
CA GLY A 58 -5.26 6.98 -14.94
C GLY A 58 -4.23 7.51 -15.93
N GLU A 59 -4.62 7.88 -17.15
CA GLU A 59 -3.69 8.34 -18.19
C GLU A 59 -2.90 9.61 -17.79
N ASN A 60 -3.50 10.49 -16.99
CA ASN A 60 -2.91 11.75 -16.53
C ASN A 60 -2.32 11.68 -15.11
N TYR A 61 -1.97 10.48 -14.60
CA TYR A 61 -1.51 10.32 -13.21
C TYR A 61 -0.33 11.21 -12.80
N LYS A 62 0.46 11.69 -13.77
CA LYS A 62 1.58 12.60 -13.53
C LYS A 62 1.15 14.00 -13.07
N GLU A 63 -0.11 14.37 -13.32
CA GLU A 63 -0.71 15.65 -12.94
C GLU A 63 -1.58 15.52 -11.68
N TRP A 64 -1.66 14.32 -11.11
CA TRP A 64 -2.47 14.06 -9.93
C TRP A 64 -1.91 14.74 -8.68
N GLU A 65 -2.84 15.21 -7.87
CA GLU A 65 -2.58 15.72 -6.54
C GLU A 65 -2.99 14.69 -5.48
N ARG A 66 -2.90 15.07 -4.21
CA ARG A 66 -3.16 14.20 -3.04
C ARG A 66 -4.45 13.38 -3.17
N GLU A 67 -5.56 14.01 -3.55
CA GLU A 67 -6.88 13.40 -3.51
C GLU A 67 -7.06 12.28 -4.54
N GLU A 68 -6.46 12.39 -5.73
CA GLU A 68 -6.49 11.35 -6.74
C GLU A 68 -5.74 10.09 -6.29
N TYR A 69 -4.56 10.27 -5.67
CA TYR A 69 -3.80 9.16 -5.10
C TYR A 69 -4.56 8.48 -3.95
N LEU A 70 -5.17 9.25 -3.05
CA LEU A 70 -5.99 8.69 -1.98
C LEU A 70 -7.23 7.97 -2.51
N LYS A 71 -7.83 8.47 -3.59
CA LYS A 71 -8.97 7.81 -4.25
C LYS A 71 -8.59 6.43 -4.75
N ILE A 72 -7.43 6.26 -5.40
CA ILE A 72 -6.99 4.94 -5.87
C ILE A 72 -6.52 4.03 -4.73
N ALA A 73 -5.97 4.60 -3.65
CA ALA A 73 -5.56 3.86 -2.46
C ALA A 73 -6.74 3.18 -1.73
N LYS A 74 -7.99 3.64 -1.92
CA LYS A 74 -9.19 2.97 -1.39
C LYS A 74 -9.34 1.53 -1.90
N ASN A 75 -8.88 1.22 -3.11
CA ASN A 75 -8.99 -0.11 -3.70
C ASN A 75 -8.11 -1.16 -2.99
N PRO A 76 -6.79 -0.97 -2.84
CA PRO A 76 -5.96 -1.90 -2.09
C PRO A 76 -6.32 -1.95 -0.60
N ARG A 77 -6.69 -0.82 0.03
CA ARG A 77 -7.21 -0.81 1.41
C ARG A 77 -8.37 -1.79 1.58
N LYS A 78 -9.41 -1.68 0.73
CA LYS A 78 -10.54 -2.61 0.72
C LYS A 78 -10.13 -4.04 0.39
N ALA A 79 -9.21 -4.23 -0.56
CA ALA A 79 -8.77 -5.56 -0.96
C ALA A 79 -8.12 -6.31 0.21
N PHE A 80 -7.19 -5.67 0.94
CA PHE A 80 -6.55 -6.28 2.11
C PHE A 80 -7.54 -6.52 3.24
N ILE A 81 -8.42 -5.57 3.57
CA ILE A 81 -9.47 -5.78 4.56
C ILE A 81 -10.38 -6.96 4.18
N ASN A 82 -10.69 -7.15 2.89
CA ASN A 82 -11.57 -8.24 2.48
C ASN A 82 -10.88 -9.61 2.40
N THR A 83 -9.57 -9.65 2.18
CA THR A 83 -8.82 -10.90 1.92
C THR A 83 -8.04 -11.39 3.15
N VAL A 84 -7.57 -10.48 3.98
CA VAL A 84 -6.70 -10.73 5.13
C VAL A 84 -7.10 -9.81 6.29
N LYS A 85 -8.39 -9.80 6.62
CA LYS A 85 -9.00 -8.95 7.66
C LYS A 85 -8.38 -9.12 9.05
N GLU A 86 -7.76 -10.27 9.30
CA GLU A 86 -7.06 -10.54 10.55
C GLU A 86 -5.79 -9.69 10.71
N PHE A 87 -5.21 -9.16 9.62
CA PHE A 87 -3.94 -8.45 9.68
C PHE A 87 -4.05 -6.92 9.54
N PHE A 88 -5.13 -6.41 8.94
CA PHE A 88 -5.25 -4.99 8.60
C PHE A 88 -6.47 -4.34 9.21
N ILE A 89 -6.33 -3.07 9.62
CA ILE A 89 -7.39 -2.23 10.16
C ILE A 89 -7.42 -0.92 9.37
N ASP A 90 -8.61 -0.56 8.86
CA ASP A 90 -8.85 0.72 8.20
C ASP A 90 -9.62 1.66 9.16
N LYS A 91 -8.97 2.74 9.63
CA LYS A 91 -9.58 3.76 10.50
C LYS A 91 -9.97 5.03 9.74
N GLY A 92 -10.00 4.98 8.41
CA GLY A 92 -10.20 6.16 7.55
C GLY A 92 -8.94 7.02 7.46
N GLN A 93 -8.59 7.73 8.53
CA GLN A 93 -7.41 8.61 8.58
C GLN A 93 -6.08 7.84 8.64
N THR A 94 -6.11 6.63 9.22
CA THR A 94 -4.96 5.75 9.34
C THR A 94 -5.29 4.37 8.81
N TYR A 95 -4.26 3.68 8.35
CA TYR A 95 -4.29 2.30 7.92
C TYR A 95 -3.22 1.54 8.70
N GLU A 96 -3.61 0.46 9.35
CA GLU A 96 -2.82 -0.16 10.41
C GLU A 96 -2.68 -1.68 10.19
N ILE A 97 -1.55 -2.22 10.59
CA ILE A 97 -1.30 -3.65 10.76
C ILE A 97 -1.49 -3.96 12.25
N ILE A 98 -2.15 -5.07 12.58
CA ILE A 98 -2.45 -5.43 13.98
C ILE A 98 -1.19 -5.55 14.85
N ASP A 99 -1.33 -5.19 16.13
CA ASP A 99 -0.24 -5.13 17.12
C ASP A 99 0.42 -6.49 17.38
N GLU A 100 -0.19 -7.63 17.03
CA GLU A 100 0.45 -8.96 17.15
C GLU A 100 1.74 -9.07 16.32
N LEU A 101 1.95 -8.16 15.36
CA LEU A 101 3.17 -8.05 14.58
C LEU A 101 4.23 -7.12 15.20
N GLU A 102 3.93 -6.42 16.30
CA GLU A 102 4.83 -5.48 16.99
C GLU A 102 6.15 -6.12 17.42
N ASP A 103 6.14 -7.36 17.89
CA ASP A 103 7.36 -8.08 18.26
C ASP A 103 8.28 -8.38 17.06
N TYR A 104 7.74 -8.34 15.84
CA TYR A 104 8.45 -8.66 14.61
C TYR A 104 8.91 -7.43 13.82
N VAL A 105 8.41 -6.23 14.13
CA VAL A 105 8.75 -5.00 13.38
C VAL A 105 10.23 -4.64 13.44
N LYS A 106 10.93 -5.05 14.52
CA LYS A 106 12.39 -4.86 14.69
C LYS A 106 13.20 -6.09 14.26
N ASN A 107 12.53 -7.18 13.88
CA ASN A 107 13.19 -8.40 13.48
C ASN A 107 13.75 -8.24 12.06
N LYS A 108 15.08 -8.19 11.93
CA LYS A 108 15.76 -8.04 10.63
C LYS A 108 15.39 -9.14 9.62
N TYR A 109 15.13 -10.36 10.09
CA TYR A 109 14.69 -11.45 9.22
C TYR A 109 13.28 -11.17 8.68
N PHE A 110 12.37 -10.67 9.52
CA PHE A 110 11.04 -10.27 9.07
C PHE A 110 11.13 -9.12 8.06
N ILE A 111 11.84 -8.03 8.38
CA ILE A 111 11.98 -6.86 7.50
C ILE A 111 12.56 -7.26 6.13
N SER A 112 13.54 -8.18 6.10
CA SER A 112 14.15 -8.61 4.84
C SER A 112 13.27 -9.53 3.97
N HIS A 113 12.16 -10.05 4.51
CA HIS A 113 11.25 -10.98 3.82
C HIS A 113 9.80 -10.49 3.79
N PHE A 114 9.55 -9.22 4.17
CA PHE A 114 8.25 -8.56 4.06
C PHE A 114 7.94 -8.19 2.60
#